data_AF-A0A6N7PTP7-F1
#
_entry.id   AF-A0A6N7PTP7-F1
#
_cell.length_a   1.000
_cell.length_b   1.000
_cell.length_c   1.000
_cell.angle_alpha   90.00
_cell.angle_beta   90.00
_cell.angle_gamma   90.00
#
_symmetry.space_group_name_H-M   'P 1'
#
loop_
_entity.id
_entity.type
_entity.pdbx_description
1 polymer ?
#
loop_
_entity_poly.entity_id
_entity_poly.type
_entity_poly.pdbx_seq_one_letter_code
_entity_poly.pdbx_strand_id
1 'polypeptide(L)'
;MRHLLSSAALLLPALFVAPALAHGGASSSSGPPIEIPPPPPGDGATAVGILKDVEAKALDPRSKKAVADAISRARKALERAHGMRASGDVAHARMLDGVALEWAENARDLLRAAEAERRAAAVAEKAKEASTQAERARALLEETQARRGRAEAELERAIAEEKEAREAAAKAEDARVAAGKSKDKPTQAPKKGPAADPKKGPAADPKKGKGK
;
A
#
# COMPACT_ATOMS: atom_id res chain seq x y z
N MET A 1 6.57 -15.50 -22.11
CA MET A 1 8.00 -15.30 -22.39
C MET A 1 8.71 -15.09 -21.06
N ARG A 2 9.53 -16.07 -20.65
CA ARG A 2 10.22 -16.12 -19.36
C ARG A 2 11.63 -15.56 -19.57
N HIS A 3 11.95 -14.41 -18.99
CA HIS A 3 13.32 -13.89 -19.00
C HIS A 3 14.15 -14.59 -17.92
N LEU A 4 15.03 -15.48 -18.38
CA LEU A 4 16.15 -16.03 -17.64
C LEU A 4 17.17 -14.89 -17.42
N LEU A 5 17.17 -14.27 -16.24
CA LEU A 5 18.21 -13.32 -15.85
C LEU A 5 19.41 -14.11 -15.33
N SER A 6 20.43 -14.15 -16.20
CA SER A 6 21.73 -14.76 -15.98
C SER A 6 22.49 -14.04 -14.87
N SER A 7 22.74 -14.73 -13.76
CA SER A 7 23.64 -14.31 -12.68
C SER A 7 25.09 -14.26 -13.17
N ALA A 8 25.61 -13.07 -13.41
CA ALA A 8 27.05 -12.85 -13.57
C ALA A 8 27.68 -12.65 -12.18
N ALA A 9 28.37 -13.69 -11.70
CA ALA A 9 29.17 -13.64 -10.48
C ALA A 9 30.47 -12.86 -10.75
N LEU A 10 30.54 -11.61 -10.30
CA LEU A 10 31.78 -10.82 -10.27
C LEU A 10 32.55 -11.17 -9.00
N LEU A 11 33.63 -11.93 -9.18
CA LEU A 11 34.62 -12.26 -8.16
C LEU A 11 35.51 -11.02 -7.91
N LEU A 12 35.27 -10.30 -6.81
CA LEU A 12 36.16 -9.22 -6.36
C LEU A 12 37.35 -9.80 -5.57
N PRO A 13 38.60 -9.39 -5.87
CA PRO A 13 39.76 -9.75 -5.07
C PRO A 13 39.76 -8.99 -3.73
N ALA A 14 39.79 -9.73 -2.63
CA ALA A 14 39.93 -9.20 -1.28
C ALA A 14 41.37 -8.71 -1.04
N LEU A 15 41.60 -7.41 -1.20
CA LEU A 15 42.80 -6.76 -0.72
C LEU A 15 42.67 -6.56 0.80
N PHE A 16 43.38 -7.39 1.56
CA PHE A 16 43.54 -7.26 2.99
C PHE A 16 44.37 -5.99 3.30
N VAL A 17 43.70 -4.94 3.75
CA VAL A 17 44.33 -3.76 4.34
C VAL A 17 44.64 -4.07 5.80
N ALA A 18 45.91 -3.96 6.18
CA ALA A 18 46.35 -4.15 7.55
C ALA A 18 45.75 -3.08 8.48
N PRO A 19 45.33 -3.42 9.71
CA PRO A 19 44.82 -2.45 10.66
C PRO A 19 45.96 -1.61 11.22
N ALA A 20 46.07 -0.36 10.78
CA ALA A 20 46.89 0.64 11.45
C ALA A 20 46.25 0.92 12.83
N LEU A 21 46.91 0.43 13.89
CA LEU A 21 46.52 0.58 15.29
C LEU A 21 46.69 2.06 15.72
N ALA A 22 45.75 2.92 15.33
CA ALA A 22 45.70 4.31 15.76
C ALA A 22 45.35 4.37 17.26
N HIS A 23 46.35 4.66 18.09
CA HIS A 23 46.24 4.89 19.54
C HIS A 23 45.58 6.25 19.85
N GLY A 24 44.44 6.53 19.23
CA GLY A 24 43.56 7.64 19.63
C GLY A 24 42.65 7.16 20.74
N GLY A 25 43.20 7.01 21.95
CA GLY A 25 42.46 6.59 23.12
C GLY A 25 41.17 7.39 23.25
N ALA A 26 40.04 6.68 23.29
CA ALA A 26 38.76 7.23 23.69
C ALA A 26 38.91 7.71 25.15
N SER A 27 39.41 8.93 25.32
CA SER A 27 39.14 9.72 26.50
C SER A 27 37.65 10.04 26.49
N SER A 28 36.84 9.04 26.84
CA SER A 28 35.60 9.27 27.57
C SER A 28 36.01 10.04 28.82
N SER A 29 36.01 11.36 28.69
CA SER A 29 36.34 12.33 29.73
C SER A 29 35.34 12.16 30.87
N SER A 30 35.60 11.21 31.75
CA SER A 30 34.93 11.06 33.04
C SER A 30 35.46 12.10 34.04
N GLY A 31 35.81 13.28 33.54
CA GLY A 31 36.03 14.46 34.38
C GLY A 31 34.69 15.09 34.74
N PRO A 32 34.62 15.86 35.83
CA PRO A 32 33.43 16.65 36.12
C PRO A 32 33.05 17.50 34.90
N PRO A 33 31.75 17.71 34.63
CA PRO A 33 31.31 18.52 33.50
C PRO A 33 31.97 19.89 33.61
N ILE A 34 32.88 20.18 32.69
CA ILE A 34 33.48 21.51 32.59
C ILE A 34 32.35 22.43 32.18
N GLU A 35 31.91 23.28 33.10
CA GLU A 35 30.89 24.28 32.83
C GLU A 35 31.51 25.32 31.89
N ILE A 36 31.24 25.16 30.59
CA ILE A 36 31.70 26.10 29.57
C ILE A 36 30.85 27.38 29.74
N PRO A 37 31.46 28.52 30.07
CA PRO A 37 30.72 29.76 30.19
C PRO A 37 30.04 30.08 28.86
N PRO A 38 28.86 30.73 28.87
CA PRO A 38 28.16 31.08 27.65
C PRO A 38 29.08 31.89 26.73
N PRO A 39 29.10 31.58 25.41
CA PRO A 39 29.90 32.33 24.46
C PRO A 39 29.46 33.82 24.45
N PRO A 40 30.38 34.75 24.16
CA PRO A 40 30.02 36.15 23.98
C PRO A 40 28.98 36.28 22.84
N PRO A 41 28.24 37.41 22.78
CA PRO A 41 27.33 37.68 21.67
C PRO A 41 28.01 37.51 20.31
N GLY A 42 27.36 36.81 19.38
CA GLY A 42 27.90 36.46 18.06
C GLY A 42 27.54 35.04 17.64
N ASP A 43 28.31 34.49 16.70
CA ASP A 43 28.05 33.18 16.09
C ASP A 43 27.99 32.04 17.10
N GLY A 44 28.86 32.04 18.10
CA GLY A 44 28.86 31.02 19.16
C GLY A 44 27.56 31.03 19.99
N ALA A 45 27.04 32.21 20.33
CA ALA A 45 25.77 32.33 21.05
C ALA A 45 24.58 31.87 20.19
N THR A 46 24.58 32.24 18.90
CA THR A 46 23.59 31.76 17.92
C THR A 46 23.64 30.24 17.78
N ALA A 47 24.84 29.65 17.67
CA ALA A 47 25.04 28.22 17.58
C ALA A 47 24.45 27.48 18.79
N VAL A 48 24.71 27.96 20.01
CA VAL A 48 24.13 27.38 21.24
C VAL A 48 22.61 27.45 21.23
N GLY A 49 22.02 28.56 20.76
CA GLY A 49 20.57 28.69 20.61
C GLY A 49 20.00 27.64 19.66
N ILE A 50 20.60 27.49 18.47
CA ILE A 50 20.18 26.50 17.48
C ILE A 50 20.32 25.07 18.04
N LEU A 51 21.42 24.75 18.74
CA LEU A 51 21.61 23.42 19.32
C LEU A 51 20.52 23.08 20.35
N LYS A 52 20.17 24.02 21.23
CA LYS A 52 19.07 23.83 22.19
C LYS A 52 17.74 23.59 21.47
N ASP A 53 17.45 24.37 20.43
CA ASP A 53 16.23 24.20 19.63
C ASP A 53 16.17 22.84 18.92
N VAL A 54 17.30 22.39 18.34
CA VAL A 54 17.39 21.09 17.66
C VAL A 54 17.21 19.96 18.66
N GLU A 55 17.85 20.01 19.83
CA GLU A 55 17.70 18.99 20.88
C GLU A 55 16.28 18.93 21.44
N ALA A 56 15.62 20.09 21.61
CA ALA A 56 14.23 20.16 22.07
C ALA A 56 13.25 19.58 21.03
N LYS A 57 13.50 19.79 19.74
CA LYS A 57 12.63 19.32 18.65
C LYS A 57 12.90 17.89 18.21
N ALA A 58 14.14 17.40 18.36
CA ALA A 58 14.52 16.03 18.05
C ALA A 58 13.99 15.06 19.13
N LEU A 59 12.67 14.89 19.21
CA LEU A 59 12.03 14.02 20.21
C LEU A 59 12.19 12.54 19.86
N ASP A 60 12.12 12.20 18.56
CA ASP A 60 12.15 10.81 18.11
C ASP A 60 13.59 10.26 18.00
N PRO A 61 13.81 8.95 18.31
CA PRO A 61 15.15 8.37 18.31
C PRO A 61 15.89 8.42 16.97
N ARG A 62 15.15 8.41 15.85
CA ARG A 62 15.75 8.45 14.51
C ARG A 62 16.28 9.84 14.19
N SER A 63 15.49 10.88 14.46
CA SER A 63 15.91 12.28 14.35
C SER A 63 17.08 12.57 15.29
N LYS A 64 17.03 12.12 16.55
CA LYS A 64 18.17 12.22 17.48
C LYS A 64 19.44 11.63 16.90
N LYS A 65 19.35 10.42 16.34
CA LYS A 65 20.49 9.74 15.70
C LYS A 65 20.99 10.50 14.47
N ALA A 66 20.09 11.05 13.65
CA ALA A 66 20.43 11.79 12.45
C ALA A 66 21.23 13.07 12.75
N VAL A 67 20.89 13.79 13.83
CA VAL A 67 21.54 15.05 14.20
C VAL A 67 22.75 14.88 15.15
N ALA A 68 22.95 13.70 15.72
CA ALA A 68 23.92 13.47 16.81
C ALA A 68 25.36 13.87 16.43
N ASP A 69 25.84 13.51 15.24
CA ASP A 69 27.22 13.83 14.81
C ASP A 69 27.41 15.34 14.64
N ALA A 70 26.45 16.02 14.00
CA ALA A 70 26.51 17.47 13.80
C ALA A 70 26.48 18.23 15.13
N ILE A 71 25.62 17.83 16.08
CA ILE A 71 25.60 18.39 17.44
C ILE A 71 26.94 18.17 18.14
N SER A 72 27.50 16.96 18.07
CA SER A 72 28.80 16.65 18.70
C SER A 72 29.92 17.54 18.15
N ARG A 73 29.97 17.74 16.83
CA ARG A 73 30.97 18.59 16.17
C ARG A 73 30.82 20.07 16.52
N ALA A 74 29.59 20.58 16.57
CA ALA A 74 29.31 21.94 16.99
C ALA A 74 29.77 22.18 18.44
N ARG A 75 29.45 21.25 19.37
CA ARG A 75 29.89 21.32 20.77
C ARG A 75 31.42 21.32 20.91
N LYS A 76 32.11 20.42 20.19
CA LYS A 76 33.59 20.38 20.16
C LYS A 76 34.21 21.64 19.58
N ALA A 77 33.57 22.29 18.60
CA ALA A 77 34.03 23.57 18.07
C ALA A 77 33.90 24.69 19.12
N LEU A 78 32.77 24.76 19.84
CA LEU A 78 32.55 25.72 20.93
C LEU A 78 33.53 25.53 22.10
N GLU A 79 33.81 24.28 22.47
CA GLU A 79 34.82 23.93 23.49
C GLU A 79 36.21 24.47 23.11
N ARG A 80 36.63 24.23 21.86
CA ARG A 80 37.90 24.75 21.35
C ARG A 80 37.90 26.28 21.27
N ALA A 81 36.79 26.90 20.85
CA ALA A 81 36.65 28.35 20.81
C ALA A 81 36.81 28.96 22.21
N HIS A 82 36.23 28.32 23.23
CA HIS A 82 36.40 28.71 24.62
C HIS A 82 37.86 28.61 25.07
N GLY A 83 38.56 27.51 24.74
CA GLY A 83 39.99 27.34 25.02
C GLY A 83 40.85 28.43 24.39
N MET A 84 40.58 28.81 23.12
CA MET A 84 41.27 29.90 22.44
C MET A 84 41.03 31.27 23.10
N ARG A 85 39.80 31.54 23.58
CA ARG A 85 39.53 32.77 24.35
C ARG A 85 40.31 32.78 25.66
N ALA A 86 40.38 31.65 26.36
CA ALA A 86 41.09 31.53 27.62
C ALA A 86 42.61 31.76 27.47
N SER A 87 43.20 31.43 26.32
CA SER A 87 44.61 31.71 26.00
C SER A 87 44.86 33.12 25.42
N GLY A 88 43.81 33.92 25.21
CA GLY A 88 43.90 35.27 24.62
C GLY A 88 43.86 35.31 23.08
N ASP A 89 43.71 34.16 22.42
CA ASP A 89 43.60 34.07 20.95
C ASP A 89 42.15 34.29 20.47
N VAL A 90 41.74 35.56 20.50
CA VAL A 90 40.36 35.95 20.16
C VAL A 90 40.05 35.74 18.67
N ALA A 91 41.04 35.84 17.79
CA ALA A 91 40.84 35.70 16.35
C ALA A 91 40.46 34.27 15.97
N HIS A 92 41.22 33.27 16.42
CA HIS A 92 40.89 31.86 16.16
C HIS A 92 39.63 31.42 16.91
N ALA A 93 39.36 31.98 18.09
CA ALA A 93 38.09 31.72 18.78
C ALA A 93 36.88 32.09 17.92
N ARG A 94 36.89 33.28 17.29
CA ARG A 94 35.80 33.72 16.40
C ARG A 94 35.63 32.80 15.18
N MET A 95 36.73 32.34 14.59
CA MET A 95 36.66 31.37 13.48
C MET A 95 36.01 30.06 13.93
N LEU A 96 36.36 29.56 15.12
CA LEU A 96 35.76 28.34 15.67
C LEU A 96 34.29 28.52 16.07
N ASP A 97 33.90 29.70 16.55
CA ASP A 97 32.50 30.06 16.78
C ASP A 97 31.70 30.02 15.45
N GLY A 98 32.28 30.51 14.34
CA GLY A 98 31.68 30.38 13.00
C GLY A 98 31.53 28.92 12.54
N VAL A 99 32.57 28.10 12.72
CA VAL A 99 32.50 26.64 12.44
C VAL A 99 31.41 25.96 13.29
N ALA A 100 31.27 26.36 14.57
CA ALA A 100 30.22 25.83 15.42
C ALA A 100 28.81 26.18 14.89
N LEU A 101 28.63 27.41 14.39
CA LEU A 101 27.39 27.85 13.77
C LEU A 101 27.05 27.00 12.54
N GLU A 102 27.99 26.78 11.63
CA GLU A 102 27.78 25.95 10.44
C GLU A 102 27.33 24.52 10.80
N TRP A 103 27.96 23.90 11.80
CA TRP A 103 27.54 22.57 12.28
C TRP A 103 26.17 22.57 12.96
N ALA A 104 25.83 23.62 13.70
CA ALA A 104 24.52 23.76 14.32
C ALA A 104 23.41 23.95 13.26
N GLU A 105 23.67 24.73 12.22
CA GLU A 105 22.75 24.90 11.08
C GLU A 105 22.59 23.60 10.30
N ASN A 106 23.67 22.87 10.05
CA ASN A 106 23.60 21.53 9.45
C ASN A 106 22.73 20.58 10.30
N ALA A 107 22.86 20.61 11.63
CA ALA A 107 21.99 19.82 12.52
C ALA A 107 20.51 20.20 12.37
N ARG A 108 20.20 21.49 12.25
CA ARG A 108 18.83 22.00 12.01
C ARG A 108 18.28 21.53 10.67
N ASP A 109 19.09 21.53 9.62
CA ASP A 109 18.65 21.12 8.29
C ASP A 109 18.49 19.60 8.18
N LEU A 110 19.36 18.81 8.85
CA LEU A 110 19.18 17.37 9.00
C LEU A 110 17.88 17.01 9.72
N LEU A 111 17.51 17.77 10.76
CA LEU A 111 16.23 17.60 11.45
C LEU A 111 15.05 17.87 10.52
N ARG A 112 15.09 18.98 9.75
CA ARG A 112 14.05 19.31 8.76
C ARG A 112 13.93 18.22 7.69
N ALA A 113 15.05 17.69 7.22
CA ALA A 113 15.07 16.60 6.25
C ALA A 113 14.41 15.34 6.83
N ALA A 114 14.75 14.94 8.06
CA ALA A 114 14.14 13.80 8.73
C ALA A 114 12.61 13.98 8.91
N GLU A 115 12.15 15.18 9.24
CA GLU A 115 10.71 15.48 9.30
C GLU A 115 10.04 15.37 7.92
N ALA A 116 10.68 15.87 6.87
CA ALA A 116 10.18 15.79 5.50
C ALA A 116 10.07 14.34 5.03
N GLU A 117 11.07 13.50 5.30
CA GLU A 117 11.05 12.07 5.00
C GLU A 117 9.89 11.35 5.71
N ARG A 118 9.67 11.66 6.99
CA ARG A 118 8.53 11.11 7.74
C ARG A 118 7.19 11.49 7.12
N ARG A 119 7.02 12.75 6.72
CA ARG A 119 5.80 13.22 6.04
C ARG A 119 5.62 12.53 4.69
N ALA A 120 6.69 12.40 3.91
CA ALA A 120 6.66 11.70 2.63
C ALA A 120 6.27 10.23 2.80
N ALA A 121 6.82 9.53 3.80
CA ALA A 121 6.44 8.15 4.11
C ALA A 121 4.95 8.03 4.48
N ALA A 122 4.44 8.94 5.31
CA ALA A 122 3.01 8.93 5.67
C ALA A 122 2.09 9.19 4.47
N VAL A 123 2.48 10.07 3.54
CA VAL A 123 1.74 10.31 2.31
C VAL A 123 1.79 9.09 1.38
N ALA A 124 2.95 8.43 1.28
CA ALA A 124 3.11 7.23 0.47
C ALA A 124 2.22 6.08 0.96
N GLU A 125 2.10 5.87 2.28
CA GLU A 125 1.18 4.86 2.83
C GLU A 125 -0.29 5.18 2.51
N LYS A 126 -0.72 6.44 2.70
CA LYS A 126 -2.08 6.86 2.33
C LYS A 126 -2.36 6.68 0.83
N ALA A 127 -1.38 6.92 -0.04
CA ALA A 127 -1.53 6.71 -1.47
C ALA A 127 -1.70 5.22 -1.81
N LYS A 128 -0.98 4.32 -1.14
CA LYS A 128 -1.15 2.87 -1.30
C LYS A 128 -2.54 2.42 -0.87
N GLU A 129 -3.03 2.90 0.28
CA GLU A 129 -4.37 2.62 0.77
C GLU A 129 -5.44 3.09 -0.23
N ALA A 130 -5.33 4.31 -0.73
CA ALA A 130 -6.23 4.85 -1.73
C ALA A 130 -6.21 4.05 -3.04
N SER A 131 -5.03 3.62 -3.51
CA SER A 131 -4.91 2.74 -4.68
C SER A 131 -5.65 1.41 -4.48
N THR A 132 -5.48 0.79 -3.31
CA THR A 132 -6.15 -0.48 -2.97
C THR A 132 -7.67 -0.30 -2.93
N GLN A 133 -8.15 0.81 -2.38
CA GLN A 133 -9.59 1.12 -2.36
C GLN A 133 -10.13 1.34 -3.77
N ALA A 134 -9.39 2.04 -4.63
CA ALA A 134 -9.77 2.27 -6.02
C ALA A 134 -9.84 0.95 -6.82
N GLU A 135 -8.88 0.05 -6.62
CA GLU A 135 -8.90 -1.28 -7.23
C GLU A 135 -10.10 -2.11 -6.78
N ARG A 136 -10.41 -2.12 -5.48
CA ARG A 136 -11.60 -2.79 -4.94
C ARG A 136 -12.88 -2.21 -5.52
N ALA A 137 -12.98 -0.89 -5.63
CA ALA A 137 -14.15 -0.22 -6.20
C ALA A 137 -14.33 -0.60 -7.67
N ARG A 138 -13.24 -0.66 -8.45
CA ARG A 138 -13.28 -1.13 -9.85
C ARG A 138 -13.77 -2.57 -9.95
N ALA A 139 -13.25 -3.48 -9.13
CA ALA A 139 -13.70 -4.87 -9.11
C ALA A 139 -15.20 -5.01 -8.79
N LEU A 140 -15.74 -4.22 -7.85
CA LEU A 140 -17.18 -4.21 -7.56
C LEU A 140 -18.02 -3.66 -8.72
N LEU A 141 -17.52 -2.64 -9.43
CA LEU A 141 -18.21 -2.11 -10.61
C LEU A 141 -18.22 -3.14 -11.76
N GLU A 142 -17.11 -3.83 -12.01
CA GLU A 142 -17.04 -4.91 -12.99
C GLU A 142 -18.00 -6.06 -12.62
N GLU A 143 -18.09 -6.41 -11.35
CA GLU A 143 -19.05 -7.42 -10.88
C GLU A 143 -20.51 -6.97 -11.11
N THR A 144 -20.85 -5.72 -10.78
CA THR A 144 -22.22 -5.21 -10.99
C THR A 144 -22.59 -5.16 -12.48
N GLN A 145 -21.65 -4.76 -13.35
CA GLN A 145 -21.83 -4.82 -14.80
C GLN A 145 -22.06 -6.26 -15.28
N ALA A 146 -21.26 -7.22 -14.80
CA ALA A 146 -21.45 -8.63 -15.16
C ALA A 146 -22.79 -9.19 -14.68
N ARG A 147 -23.24 -8.84 -13.46
CA ARG A 147 -24.55 -9.21 -12.92
C ARG A 147 -25.69 -8.62 -13.77
N ARG A 148 -25.57 -7.34 -14.15
CA ARG A 148 -26.54 -6.66 -15.01
C ARG A 148 -26.62 -7.31 -16.39
N GLY A 149 -25.49 -7.60 -17.04
CA GLY A 149 -25.48 -8.27 -18.33
C GLY A 149 -26.12 -9.65 -18.31
N ARG A 150 -25.94 -10.43 -17.21
CA ARG A 150 -26.66 -11.70 -17.02
C ARG A 150 -28.16 -11.50 -16.87
N ALA A 151 -28.58 -10.53 -16.06
CA ALA A 151 -30.00 -10.24 -15.86
C ALA A 151 -30.69 -9.75 -17.16
N GLU A 152 -30.00 -8.92 -17.96
CA GLU A 152 -30.49 -8.49 -19.29
C GLU A 152 -30.63 -9.68 -20.25
N ALA A 153 -29.64 -10.58 -20.30
CA ALA A 153 -29.72 -11.79 -21.11
C ALA A 153 -30.84 -12.76 -20.67
N GLU A 154 -31.08 -12.89 -19.36
CA GLU A 154 -32.20 -13.67 -18.82
C GLU A 154 -33.56 -13.04 -19.18
N LEU A 155 -33.67 -11.71 -19.11
CA LEU A 155 -34.88 -10.99 -19.51
C LEU A 155 -35.16 -11.15 -21.02
N GLU A 156 -34.14 -11.04 -21.87
CA GLU A 156 -34.27 -11.26 -23.31
C GLU A 156 -34.74 -12.69 -23.64
N ARG A 157 -34.21 -13.70 -22.93
CA ARG A 157 -34.67 -15.09 -23.06
C ARG A 157 -36.13 -15.25 -22.65
N ALA A 158 -36.52 -14.68 -21.51
CA ALA A 158 -37.91 -14.74 -21.06
C ALA A 158 -38.89 -14.07 -22.04
N ILE A 159 -38.50 -12.94 -22.64
CA ILE A 159 -39.30 -12.26 -23.68
C ILE A 159 -39.43 -13.12 -24.94
N ALA A 160 -38.34 -13.77 -25.37
CA ALA A 160 -38.35 -14.66 -26.53
C ALA A 160 -39.23 -15.90 -26.28
N GLU A 161 -39.07 -16.56 -25.13
CA GLU A 161 -39.90 -17.70 -24.71
C GLU A 161 -41.39 -17.33 -24.62
N GLU A 162 -41.72 -16.15 -24.08
CA GLU A 162 -43.11 -15.67 -24.04
C GLU A 162 -43.68 -15.47 -25.45
N LYS A 163 -42.90 -14.88 -26.35
CA LYS A 163 -43.32 -14.67 -27.74
C LYS A 163 -43.57 -16.01 -28.45
N GLU A 164 -42.65 -16.96 -28.31
CA GLU A 164 -42.80 -18.31 -28.86
C GLU A 164 -44.03 -19.03 -28.28
N ALA A 165 -44.27 -18.93 -26.96
CA ALA A 165 -45.43 -19.50 -26.31
C ALA A 165 -46.76 -18.87 -26.81
N ARG A 166 -46.80 -17.56 -27.00
CA ARG A 166 -47.96 -16.85 -27.57
C ARG A 166 -48.24 -17.28 -28.99
N GLU A 167 -47.22 -17.39 -29.83
CA GLU A 167 -47.36 -17.88 -31.22
C GLU A 167 -47.83 -19.34 -31.26
N ALA A 168 -47.31 -20.20 -30.38
CA ALA A 168 -47.75 -21.58 -30.26
C ALA A 168 -49.21 -21.69 -29.80
N ALA A 169 -49.63 -20.88 -28.83
CA ALA A 169 -51.01 -20.82 -28.37
C ALA A 169 -51.96 -20.33 -29.47
N ALA A 170 -51.57 -19.30 -30.24
CA ALA A 170 -52.35 -18.82 -31.37
C ALA A 170 -52.54 -19.92 -32.44
N LYS A 171 -51.47 -20.62 -32.81
CA LYS A 171 -51.53 -21.75 -33.75
C LYS A 171 -52.42 -22.90 -33.23
N ALA A 172 -52.37 -23.20 -31.94
CA ALA A 172 -53.21 -24.23 -31.33
C ALA A 172 -54.70 -23.84 -31.37
N GLU A 173 -55.02 -22.57 -31.15
CA GLU A 173 -56.39 -22.06 -31.25
C GLU A 173 -56.90 -22.06 -32.70
N ASP A 174 -56.08 -21.64 -33.66
CA ASP A 174 -56.42 -21.73 -35.09
C ASP A 174 -56.74 -23.18 -35.51
N ALA A 175 -55.94 -24.14 -35.04
CA ALA A 175 -56.19 -25.56 -35.27
C ALA A 175 -57.49 -26.05 -34.63
N ARG A 176 -57.81 -25.58 -33.40
CA ARG A 176 -59.08 -25.89 -32.71
C ARG A 176 -60.29 -25.36 -33.48
N VAL A 177 -60.23 -24.12 -33.95
CA VAL A 177 -61.29 -23.48 -34.75
C VAL A 177 -61.49 -24.20 -36.09
N ALA A 178 -60.39 -24.56 -36.77
CA ALA A 178 -60.46 -25.32 -38.02
C ALA A 178 -61.09 -26.71 -37.83
N ALA A 179 -60.70 -27.43 -36.77
CA ALA A 179 -61.29 -28.73 -36.43
C ALA A 179 -62.78 -28.63 -36.09
N GLY A 180 -63.20 -27.57 -35.38
CA GLY A 180 -64.61 -27.31 -35.05
C GLY A 180 -65.51 -27.19 -36.29
N LYS A 181 -65.05 -26.51 -37.34
CA LYS A 181 -65.81 -26.36 -38.61
C LYS A 181 -66.04 -27.68 -39.37
N SER A 182 -65.26 -28.72 -39.10
CA SER A 182 -65.38 -30.01 -39.79
C SER A 182 -66.37 -30.99 -39.14
N LYS A 183 -66.86 -30.69 -37.92
CA LYS A 183 -67.70 -31.58 -37.11
C LYS A 183 -69.21 -31.44 -37.33
N ASP A 184 -69.68 -30.46 -38.09
CA ASP A 184 -71.11 -30.31 -38.46
C ASP A 184 -71.56 -31.25 -39.60
N LYS A 185 -70.74 -32.23 -39.98
CA LYS A 185 -71.15 -33.33 -40.87
C LYS A 185 -71.61 -34.53 -40.02
N PRO A 186 -72.93 -34.82 -39.94
CA PRO A 186 -73.45 -35.90 -39.10
C PRO A 186 -72.95 -37.23 -39.67
N THR A 187 -72.11 -37.93 -38.91
CA THR A 187 -71.57 -39.22 -39.31
C THR A 187 -72.11 -40.29 -38.36
N GLN A 188 -72.74 -41.30 -38.96
CA GLN A 188 -73.40 -42.43 -38.32
C GLN A 188 -72.47 -43.25 -37.40
N ALA A 189 -73.07 -43.73 -36.30
CA ALA A 189 -72.41 -44.50 -35.25
C ALA A 189 -71.89 -45.87 -35.70
N PRO A 190 -70.68 -46.28 -35.28
CA PRO A 190 -70.28 -47.68 -35.20
C PRO A 190 -70.26 -48.21 -33.76
N LYS A 191 -70.53 -49.52 -33.69
CA LYS A 191 -70.82 -50.32 -32.49
C LYS A 191 -69.61 -50.60 -31.59
N LYS A 192 -69.90 -50.47 -30.29
CA LYS A 192 -69.37 -51.13 -29.07
C LYS A 192 -68.55 -52.43 -29.28
N GLY A 193 -67.38 -52.50 -28.64
CA GLY A 193 -66.60 -53.71 -28.36
C GLY A 193 -65.52 -53.45 -27.27
N PRO A 194 -65.10 -54.46 -26.47
CA PRO A 194 -64.88 -54.27 -25.02
C PRO A 194 -63.42 -54.34 -24.52
N ALA A 195 -63.23 -53.74 -23.33
CA ALA A 195 -62.35 -54.07 -22.19
C ALA A 195 -60.93 -54.65 -22.41
N ALA A 196 -59.92 -53.95 -21.86
CA ALA A 196 -58.76 -54.59 -21.24
C ALA A 196 -58.10 -53.69 -20.17
N ASP A 197 -57.73 -54.35 -19.09
CA ASP A 197 -57.35 -53.93 -17.73
C ASP A 197 -55.99 -53.21 -17.54
N PRO A 198 -55.71 -52.69 -16.32
CA PRO A 198 -54.58 -51.80 -16.01
C PRO A 198 -53.31 -52.57 -15.63
N LYS A 199 -52.13 -52.06 -16.02
CA LYS A 199 -50.83 -52.62 -15.60
C LYS A 199 -50.00 -51.62 -14.80
N LYS A 200 -49.45 -52.18 -13.72
CA LYS A 200 -48.91 -51.61 -12.49
C LYS A 200 -47.37 -51.64 -12.50
N GLY A 201 -46.73 -50.52 -12.12
CA GLY A 201 -45.35 -50.40 -11.56
C GLY A 201 -44.13 -50.66 -12.47
N PRO A 202 -42.88 -50.38 -12.04
CA PRO A 202 -42.42 -50.03 -10.67
C PRO A 202 -41.45 -48.81 -10.55
N ALA A 203 -41.03 -48.56 -9.31
CA ALA A 203 -40.09 -47.57 -8.79
C ALA A 203 -38.60 -47.85 -9.08
N ALA A 204 -37.74 -46.80 -8.93
CA ALA A 204 -36.30 -46.77 -8.53
C ALA A 204 -35.64 -45.49 -9.12
N ASP A 205 -34.67 -44.76 -8.57
CA ASP A 205 -33.97 -44.64 -7.29
C ASP A 205 -33.12 -43.33 -7.39
N PRO A 206 -32.68 -42.67 -6.29
CA PRO A 206 -31.93 -41.41 -6.32
C PRO A 206 -30.41 -41.66 -6.27
N LYS A 207 -29.65 -41.09 -7.22
CA LYS A 207 -28.18 -41.20 -7.22
C LYS A 207 -27.52 -39.95 -6.62
N LYS A 208 -27.01 -40.13 -5.40
CA LYS A 208 -25.97 -39.35 -4.72
C LYS A 208 -24.77 -39.08 -5.64
N GLY A 209 -24.28 -37.84 -5.64
CA GLY A 209 -22.97 -37.46 -6.18
C GLY A 209 -22.28 -36.45 -5.27
N LYS A 210 -21.46 -36.94 -4.33
CA LYS A 210 -20.46 -36.17 -3.56
C LYS A 210 -19.21 -36.00 -4.44
N GLY A 211 -18.68 -34.78 -4.53
CA GLY A 211 -17.32 -34.49 -4.99
C GLY A 211 -16.96 -33.08 -4.52
N LYS A 212 -16.29 -32.99 -3.37
CA LYS A 212 -14.85 -32.77 -3.13
C LYS A 212 -14.48 -31.29 -3.17
#